data_AF-A0A814DWQ1-F1
#
_entry.id   AF-A0A814DWQ1-F1
#
_cell.length_a   1.000
_cell.length_b   1.000
_cell.length_c   1.000
_cell.angle_alpha   90.00
_cell.angle_beta   90.00
_cell.angle_gamma   90.00
#
_symmetry.space_group_name_H-M   'P 1'
#
loop_
_entity.id
_entity.type
_entity.pdbx_description
1 polymer ?
#
loop_
_entity_poly.entity_id
_entity_poly.type
_entity_poly.pdbx_seq_one_letter_code
_entity_poly.pdbx_strand_id
1 'polypeptide(L)'
;MSSSIYEIFHYIPPAVNQCLLTPLTNNISNSSSFIIPLQQPFIPCQLHNMTDNYTNHVQLVDSNYLMRAPTHFDCYVLLFFARWCQFSVRFAPYFNAIPRAFPGLDFVAYDVSKSLRYMTYFGTNAVPSVFILRKNKLLARLNSTNDIQIFISLIESTLHLNQTTNITINEEDRLGPVTTIFEPSFDYALLFSWLFVGLFIYYYADKYNLLSNIRQRFSHEN
;
A
#
# COMPACT_ATOMS: atom_id res chain seq x y z
N MET A 1 -10.05 -34.19 -6.03
CA MET A 1 -8.86 -33.72 -6.75
C MET A 1 -9.32 -33.10 -8.05
N SER A 2 -8.83 -31.91 -8.36
CA SER A 2 -9.27 -30.97 -9.41
C SER A 2 -10.36 -29.97 -9.00
N SER A 3 -10.04 -28.71 -9.30
CA SER A 3 -10.90 -27.52 -9.40
C SER A 3 -11.22 -26.74 -8.12
N SER A 4 -10.33 -25.82 -7.72
CA SER A 4 -10.71 -24.48 -7.20
C SER A 4 -9.48 -23.57 -7.02
N ILE A 5 -8.92 -23.04 -8.12
CA ILE A 5 -7.86 -22.00 -8.07
C ILE A 5 -8.24 -20.75 -8.90
N TYR A 6 -9.30 -20.81 -9.70
CA TYR A 6 -9.67 -19.71 -10.61
C TYR A 6 -10.80 -18.78 -10.12
N GLU A 7 -11.36 -19.01 -8.93
CA GLU A 7 -12.52 -18.23 -8.42
C GLU A 7 -12.15 -16.95 -7.64
N ILE A 8 -10.87 -16.61 -7.47
CA ILE A 8 -10.48 -15.46 -6.61
C ILE A 8 -10.32 -14.14 -7.40
N PHE A 9 -10.30 -14.17 -8.74
CA PHE A 9 -10.05 -12.96 -9.56
C PHE A 9 -11.28 -12.20 -10.08
N HIS A 10 -12.50 -12.55 -9.67
CA HIS A 10 -13.71 -11.81 -10.06
C HIS A 10 -14.66 -11.56 -8.88
N TYR A 11 -14.22 -10.76 -7.91
CA TYR A 11 -15.17 -9.96 -7.13
C TYR A 11 -15.15 -8.52 -7.65
N ILE A 12 -15.95 -8.30 -8.69
CA ILE A 12 -16.34 -6.96 -9.14
C ILE A 12 -17.41 -6.50 -8.14
N PRO A 13 -17.16 -5.52 -7.26
CA PRO A 13 -18.23 -4.96 -6.46
C PRO A 13 -19.27 -4.33 -7.40
N PRO A 14 -20.58 -4.43 -7.09
CA PRO A 14 -21.61 -3.79 -7.89
C PRO A 14 -21.30 -2.30 -7.99
N ALA A 15 -21.42 -1.77 -9.22
CA ALA A 15 -21.19 -0.37 -9.55
C ALA A 15 -21.81 0.54 -8.48
N VAL A 16 -20.95 1.22 -7.72
CA VAL A 16 -21.36 2.38 -6.95
C VAL A 16 -21.71 3.44 -7.98
N ASN A 17 -23.01 3.68 -8.14
CA ASN A 17 -23.53 4.72 -9.01
C ASN A 17 -22.75 6.01 -8.76
N GLN A 18 -22.22 6.54 -9.85
CA GLN A 18 -21.53 7.81 -9.94
C GLN A 18 -22.34 8.88 -9.18
N CYS A 19 -21.80 9.46 -8.12
CA CYS A 19 -22.24 10.79 -7.71
C CYS A 19 -21.75 11.75 -8.80
N LEU A 20 -22.63 11.99 -9.76
CA LEU A 20 -22.52 13.05 -10.76
C LEU A 20 -22.39 14.38 -9.99
N LEU A 21 -21.20 14.97 -10.00
CA LEU A 21 -21.02 16.37 -9.59
C LEU A 21 -21.68 17.25 -10.66
N THR A 22 -22.94 17.61 -10.45
CA THR A 22 -23.56 18.72 -11.19
C THR A 22 -23.08 20.04 -10.59
N PRO A 23 -22.73 21.04 -11.40
CA PRO A 23 -22.30 22.34 -10.90
C PRO A 23 -23.52 23.09 -10.37
N LEU A 24 -23.60 23.30 -9.05
CA LEU A 24 -24.59 24.19 -8.48
C LEU A 24 -24.08 25.63 -8.58
N THR A 25 -24.60 26.32 -9.58
CA THR A 25 -24.58 27.77 -9.72
C THR A 25 -25.19 28.43 -8.49
N ASN A 26 -24.51 29.49 -8.04
CA ASN A 26 -24.88 30.45 -7.01
C ASN A 26 -26.39 30.69 -6.89
N ASN A 27 -26.91 30.68 -5.67
CA ASN A 27 -27.74 31.78 -5.16
C ASN A 27 -27.90 31.71 -3.63
N ILE A 28 -27.67 32.87 -3.01
CA ILE A 28 -27.72 33.14 -1.59
C ILE A 28 -29.19 33.21 -1.15
N SER A 29 -29.59 32.39 -0.17
CA SER A 29 -30.65 32.73 0.77
C SER A 29 -30.67 31.77 1.99
N ASN A 30 -30.24 32.34 3.12
CA ASN A 30 -30.66 32.12 4.50
C ASN A 30 -31.23 30.75 4.94
N SER A 31 -30.65 30.29 6.06
CA SER A 31 -31.22 29.49 7.16
C SER A 31 -30.75 28.03 7.29
N SER A 32 -30.18 27.76 8.48
CA SER A 32 -29.75 26.47 9.06
C SER A 32 -28.71 25.66 8.29
N SER A 33 -27.45 25.87 8.66
CA SER A 33 -26.33 24.97 8.35
C SER A 33 -26.62 23.54 8.81
N PHE A 34 -26.88 22.64 7.87
CA PHE A 34 -26.82 21.20 8.12
C PHE A 34 -25.34 20.80 8.15
N ILE A 35 -24.69 21.02 9.30
CA ILE A 35 -23.38 20.43 9.58
C ILE A 35 -23.64 18.93 9.68
N ILE A 36 -23.09 18.14 8.77
CA ILE A 36 -22.87 16.70 9.02
C ILE A 36 -21.48 16.65 9.65
N PRO A 37 -21.35 16.55 10.99
CA PRO A 37 -20.06 16.34 11.58
C PRO A 37 -19.75 14.86 11.40
N LEU A 38 -18.83 14.54 10.50
CA LEU A 38 -18.02 13.33 10.64
C LEU A 38 -16.88 13.54 11.67
N GLN A 39 -16.99 14.57 12.51
CA GLN A 39 -16.06 14.78 13.62
C GLN A 39 -16.58 14.03 14.84
N GLN A 40 -16.18 12.76 14.91
CA GLN A 40 -16.30 11.97 16.12
C GLN A 40 -15.63 12.74 17.28
N PRO A 41 -16.10 12.60 18.52
CA PRO A 41 -15.48 13.27 19.66
C PRO A 41 -13.99 12.91 19.70
N PHE A 42 -13.15 13.95 19.69
CA PHE A 42 -11.71 13.78 19.80
C PHE A 42 -11.39 13.25 21.20
N ILE A 43 -11.05 11.97 21.27
CA ILE A 43 -10.49 11.35 22.48
C ILE A 43 -8.97 11.54 22.39
N PRO A 44 -8.23 11.90 23.46
CA PRO A 44 -6.77 11.98 23.40
C PRO A 44 -6.15 10.58 23.29
N CYS A 45 -4.99 10.47 22.64
CA CYS A 45 -4.18 9.24 22.63
C CYS A 45 -3.40 9.10 23.93
N GLN A 46 -3.29 7.88 24.44
CA GLN A 46 -2.33 7.58 25.50
C GLN A 46 -0.97 7.22 24.87
N LEU A 47 0.00 8.13 24.97
CA LEU A 47 1.37 7.85 24.56
C LEU A 47 2.09 6.99 25.60
N HIS A 48 3.03 6.18 25.14
CA HIS A 48 3.91 5.44 26.00
C HIS A 48 4.93 6.36 26.66
N ASN A 49 5.12 6.22 27.97
CA ASN A 49 6.23 6.88 28.65
C ASN A 49 7.54 6.27 28.16
N MET A 50 8.48 7.11 27.75
CA MET A 50 9.84 6.71 27.40
C MET A 50 10.51 6.11 28.64
N THR A 51 10.39 4.79 28.79
CA THR A 51 11.14 3.99 29.75
C THR A 51 12.29 3.33 29.00
N ASP A 52 13.34 2.88 29.71
CA ASP A 52 14.58 2.34 29.11
C ASP A 52 14.39 1.14 28.15
N ASN A 53 13.17 0.61 28.03
CA ASN A 53 12.82 -0.52 27.15
C ASN A 53 11.97 -0.12 25.92
N TYR A 54 11.56 1.15 25.78
CA TYR A 54 10.73 1.58 24.64
C TYR A 54 11.61 2.07 23.48
N THR A 55 11.55 1.38 22.35
CA THR A 55 12.31 1.74 21.15
C THR A 55 11.54 2.74 20.29
N ASN A 56 12.06 3.95 20.12
CA ASN A 56 11.51 4.96 19.20
C ASN A 56 11.90 4.67 17.74
N HIS A 57 11.65 3.45 17.27
CA HIS A 57 11.94 3.01 15.92
C HIS A 57 10.74 2.28 15.32
N VAL A 58 10.73 2.17 13.99
CA VAL A 58 9.67 1.47 13.27
C VAL A 58 9.72 -0.04 13.57
N GLN A 59 8.61 -0.62 14.02
CA GLN A 59 8.48 -2.06 14.22
C GLN A 59 7.95 -2.73 12.95
N LEU A 60 8.70 -3.69 12.41
CA LEU A 60 8.20 -4.59 11.36
C LEU A 60 7.27 -5.64 11.98
N VAL A 61 6.06 -5.75 11.44
CA VAL A 61 5.05 -6.67 11.97
C VAL A 61 4.58 -7.68 10.93
N ASP A 62 4.19 -8.85 11.42
CA ASP A 62 3.53 -9.86 10.60
C ASP A 62 2.00 -9.70 10.65
N SER A 63 1.31 -10.55 9.90
CA SER A 63 -0.15 -10.54 9.83
C SER A 63 -0.82 -10.82 11.17
N ASN A 64 -0.25 -11.71 11.99
CA ASN A 64 -0.84 -12.13 13.26
C ASN A 64 -0.72 -11.04 14.32
N TYR A 65 0.43 -10.37 14.35
CA TYR A 65 0.70 -9.24 15.22
C TYR A 65 -0.15 -8.03 14.82
N LEU A 66 -0.29 -7.75 13.52
CA LEU A 66 -1.13 -6.65 13.04
C LEU A 66 -2.60 -6.81 13.48
N MET A 67 -3.14 -8.03 13.51
CA MET A 67 -4.50 -8.29 14.03
C MET A 67 -4.63 -8.02 15.53
N ARG A 68 -3.53 -8.13 16.28
CA ARG A 68 -3.48 -7.89 17.72
C ARG A 68 -3.02 -6.47 18.06
N ALA A 69 -2.58 -5.68 17.07
CA ALA A 69 -2.16 -4.30 17.27
C ALA A 69 -3.16 -3.44 18.06
N PRO A 70 -4.49 -3.54 17.86
CA PRO A 70 -5.47 -2.81 18.66
C PRO A 70 -5.47 -3.12 20.16
N THR A 71 -4.91 -4.26 20.55
CA THR A 71 -4.79 -4.69 21.96
C THR A 71 -3.46 -4.27 22.59
N HIS A 72 -2.45 -4.01 21.76
CA HIS A 72 -1.10 -3.64 22.21
C HIS A 72 -0.86 -2.13 22.18
N PHE A 73 -1.47 -1.42 21.23
CA PHE A 73 -1.26 0.00 21.00
C PHE A 73 -2.57 0.77 21.12
N ASP A 74 -2.54 1.92 21.82
CA ASP A 74 -3.69 2.82 21.84
C ASP A 74 -3.76 3.63 20.54
N CYS A 75 -2.70 4.36 20.20
CA CYS A 75 -2.55 5.06 18.94
C CYS A 75 -1.25 4.68 18.24
N TYR A 76 -1.33 4.38 16.95
CA TYR A 76 -0.18 3.96 16.17
C TYR A 76 -0.32 4.38 14.71
N VAL A 77 0.82 4.50 14.05
CA VAL A 77 0.92 4.81 12.64
C VAL A 77 1.32 3.53 11.90
N LEU A 78 0.48 3.09 10.96
CA LEU A 78 0.68 1.89 10.18
C LEU A 78 1.11 2.24 8.75
N LEU A 79 2.25 1.70 8.31
CA LEU A 79 2.70 1.73 6.92
C LEU A 79 2.47 0.36 6.26
N PHE A 80 1.78 0.35 5.13
CA PHE A 80 1.84 -0.74 4.17
C PHE A 80 2.90 -0.46 3.13
N PHE A 81 3.88 -1.36 3.01
CA PHE A 81 4.98 -1.25 2.05
C PHE A 81 5.25 -2.58 1.35
N ALA A 82 5.98 -2.53 0.24
CA ALA A 82 6.50 -3.71 -0.44
C ALA A 82 7.96 -3.50 -0.84
N ARG A 83 8.78 -4.56 -0.74
CA ARG A 83 10.22 -4.51 -1.11
C ARG A 83 10.44 -4.43 -2.63
N TRP A 84 9.50 -4.98 -3.41
CA TRP A 84 9.50 -4.95 -4.87
C TRP A 84 8.93 -3.65 -5.47
N CYS A 85 8.55 -2.68 -4.64
CA CYS A 85 7.97 -1.41 -5.10
C CYS A 85 8.96 -0.26 -4.92
N GLN A 86 9.38 0.36 -6.03
CA GLN A 86 10.31 1.49 -6.02
C GLN A 86 9.81 2.69 -5.20
N PHE A 87 8.50 2.95 -5.20
CA PHE A 87 7.91 4.05 -4.43
C PHE A 87 8.00 3.79 -2.92
N SER A 88 7.78 2.56 -2.49
CA SER A 88 7.92 2.16 -1.08
C SER A 88 9.36 2.30 -0.60
N VAL A 89 10.30 1.83 -1.42
CA VAL A 89 11.74 1.91 -1.15
C VAL A 89 12.22 3.37 -1.04
N ARG A 90 11.71 4.26 -1.90
CA ARG A 90 12.02 5.70 -1.84
C ARG A 90 11.39 6.39 -0.63
N PHE A 91 10.24 5.92 -0.15
CA PHE A 91 9.54 6.46 1.02
C PHE A 91 10.12 5.96 2.35
N ALA A 92 10.76 4.79 2.36
CA ALA A 92 11.34 4.17 3.56
C ALA A 92 12.19 5.09 4.47
N PRO A 93 13.15 5.89 3.98
CA PRO A 93 13.95 6.75 4.86
C PRO A 93 13.12 7.86 5.53
N TYR A 94 12.07 8.35 4.86
CA TYR A 94 11.15 9.33 5.44
C TYR A 94 10.37 8.70 6.59
N PHE A 95 9.86 7.48 6.41
CA PHE A 95 9.12 6.78 7.46
C PHE A 95 9.99 6.38 8.64
N ASN A 96 11.23 5.95 8.40
CA ASN A 96 12.18 5.56 9.44
C ASN A 96 12.61 6.73 10.35
N ALA A 97 12.63 7.96 9.82
CA ALA A 97 13.06 9.15 10.56
C ALA A 97 12.01 9.68 11.58
N ILE A 98 10.72 9.45 11.31
CA ILE A 98 9.61 10.09 12.02
C ILE A 98 9.40 9.64 13.47
N PRO A 99 9.63 8.38 13.85
CA PRO A 99 9.59 7.96 15.25
C PRO A 99 10.43 8.84 16.19
N ARG A 100 11.48 9.51 15.68
CA ARG A 100 12.28 10.46 16.46
C ARG A 100 11.53 11.75 16.83
N ALA A 101 10.62 12.21 15.99
CA ALA A 101 9.85 13.44 16.23
C ALA A 101 8.70 13.23 17.22
N PHE A 102 8.21 11.99 17.36
CA PHE A 102 7.07 11.62 18.20
C PHE A 102 7.45 10.50 19.18
N PRO A 103 8.23 10.84 20.23
CA PRO A 103 8.56 9.87 21.27
C PRO A 103 7.30 9.33 21.95
N GLY A 104 7.23 8.02 22.16
CA GLY A 104 6.07 7.36 22.79
C GLY A 104 4.87 7.11 21.87
N LEU A 105 4.95 7.45 20.58
CA LEU A 105 3.98 7.03 19.56
C LEU A 105 4.51 5.79 18.83
N ASP A 106 3.65 4.79 18.63
CA ASP A 106 4.03 3.54 17.97
C ASP A 106 4.01 3.67 16.44
N PHE A 107 5.11 3.27 15.80
CA PHE A 107 5.22 3.21 14.34
C PHE A 107 5.40 1.77 13.90
N VAL A 108 4.50 1.32 13.05
CA VAL A 108 4.38 -0.07 12.64
C VAL A 108 4.43 -0.15 11.12
N ALA A 109 5.19 -1.10 10.58
CA ALA A 109 5.28 -1.34 9.14
C ALA A 109 4.98 -2.80 8.80
N TYR A 110 4.09 -3.00 7.83
CA TYR A 110 3.66 -4.32 7.35
C TYR A 110 4.04 -4.50 5.89
N ASP A 111 4.75 -5.59 5.61
CA ASP A 111 5.16 -5.99 4.26
C ASP A 111 4.02 -6.74 3.55
N VAL A 112 3.43 -6.09 2.55
CA VAL A 112 2.29 -6.64 1.82
C VAL A 112 2.67 -7.80 0.90
N SER A 113 3.97 -8.04 0.68
CA SER A 113 4.47 -9.16 -0.12
C SER A 113 4.09 -10.52 0.47
N LYS A 114 3.80 -10.58 1.78
CA LYS A 114 3.36 -11.81 2.47
C LYS A 114 1.87 -12.08 2.31
N SER A 115 1.04 -11.04 2.35
CA SER A 115 -0.42 -11.14 2.19
C SER A 115 -1.04 -9.77 1.97
N LEU A 116 -1.79 -9.64 0.87
CA LEU A 116 -2.52 -8.42 0.50
C LEU A 116 -3.83 -8.24 1.28
N ARG A 117 -4.27 -9.26 2.05
CA ARG A 117 -5.58 -9.29 2.73
C ARG A 117 -5.81 -8.05 3.61
N TYR A 118 -4.77 -7.59 4.30
CA TYR A 118 -4.85 -6.41 5.17
C TYR A 118 -4.96 -5.13 4.36
N MET A 119 -4.23 -5.01 3.25
CA MET A 119 -4.32 -3.87 2.36
C MET A 119 -5.77 -3.67 1.87
N THR A 120 -6.42 -4.76 1.43
CA THR A 120 -7.84 -4.77 1.04
C THR A 120 -8.78 -4.45 2.20
N TYR A 121 -8.52 -4.98 3.41
CA TYR A 121 -9.32 -4.69 4.60
C TYR A 121 -9.35 -3.19 4.94
N PHE A 122 -8.21 -2.51 4.80
CA PHE A 122 -8.12 -1.05 4.97
C PHE A 122 -8.55 -0.25 3.73
N GLY A 123 -9.07 -0.92 2.69
CA GLY A 123 -9.58 -0.27 1.48
C GLY A 123 -8.51 0.41 0.64
N THR A 124 -7.26 -0.07 0.69
CA THR A 124 -6.18 0.41 -0.17
C THR A 124 -5.72 -0.69 -1.11
N ASN A 125 -5.26 -0.30 -2.30
CA ASN A 125 -4.71 -1.20 -3.31
C ASN A 125 -3.30 -0.78 -3.76
N ALA A 126 -2.70 0.20 -3.06
CA ALA A 126 -1.43 0.80 -3.47
C ALA A 126 -0.48 0.94 -2.28
N VAL A 127 0.80 0.74 -2.55
CA VAL A 127 1.90 0.96 -1.61
C VAL A 127 2.85 2.04 -2.16
N PRO A 128 3.45 2.89 -1.29
CA PRO A 128 3.26 2.94 0.16
C PRO A 128 1.91 3.57 0.53
N SER A 129 1.26 3.07 1.59
CA SER A 129 0.08 3.70 2.18
C SER A 129 0.26 3.80 3.69
N VAL A 130 0.03 5.00 4.25
CA VAL A 130 0.15 5.25 5.69
C VAL A 130 -1.20 5.57 6.30
N PHE A 131 -1.47 4.97 7.46
CA PHE A 131 -2.71 5.11 8.23
C PHE A 131 -2.39 5.52 9.66
N ILE A 132 -3.18 6.44 10.19
CA ILE A 132 -3.16 6.81 11.60
C ILE A 132 -4.36 6.13 12.25
N LEU A 133 -4.07 5.26 13.21
CA LEU A 133 -5.05 4.37 13.82
C LEU A 133 -5.10 4.63 15.32
N ARG A 134 -6.31 4.49 15.87
CA ARG A 134 -6.52 4.33 17.30
C ARG A 134 -7.22 3.01 17.55
N LYS A 135 -6.55 2.08 18.24
CA LYS A 135 -7.01 0.71 18.39
C LYS A 135 -7.38 0.12 17.03
N ASN A 136 -8.67 -0.14 16.78
CA ASN A 136 -9.18 -0.68 15.52
C ASN A 136 -9.86 0.36 14.62
N LYS A 137 -9.68 1.65 14.91
CA LYS A 137 -10.39 2.74 14.25
C LYS A 137 -9.42 3.59 13.42
N LEU A 138 -9.74 3.73 12.14
CA LEU A 138 -9.01 4.62 11.23
C LEU A 138 -9.34 6.08 11.55
N LEU A 139 -8.32 6.87 11.88
CA LEU A 139 -8.45 8.30 12.13
C LEU A 139 -8.16 9.11 10.86
N ALA A 140 -7.06 8.79 10.19
CA ALA A 140 -6.66 9.46 8.96
C ALA A 140 -5.85 8.54 8.07
N ARG A 141 -5.90 8.83 6.77
CA ARG A 141 -5.01 8.24 5.76
C ARG A 141 -4.11 9.35 5.24
N LEU A 142 -2.81 9.08 5.15
CA LEU A 142 -1.87 10.02 4.56
C LEU A 142 -2.06 10.03 3.04
N ASN A 143 -2.27 11.22 2.50
CA ASN A 143 -2.15 11.45 1.07
C ASN A 143 -0.68 11.43 0.69
N SER A 144 -0.34 10.63 -0.31
CA SER A 144 1.04 10.34 -0.74
C SER A 144 1.77 11.63 -1.10
N THR A 145 2.54 12.14 -0.15
CA THR A 145 3.42 13.30 -0.31
C THR A 145 4.83 12.89 0.12
N ASN A 146 5.83 13.28 -0.66
CA ASN A 146 7.24 12.94 -0.38
C ASN A 146 7.90 13.91 0.60
N ASP A 147 7.11 14.73 1.30
CA ASP A 147 7.60 15.74 2.24
C ASP A 147 7.34 15.29 3.67
N ILE A 148 8.42 15.21 4.45
CA ILE A 148 8.38 14.82 5.85
C ILE A 148 7.60 15.83 6.70
N GLN A 149 7.62 17.11 6.34
CA GLN A 149 6.96 18.18 7.09
C GLN A 149 5.43 18.10 6.95
N ILE A 150 4.95 17.77 5.74
CA ILE A 150 3.52 17.51 5.49
C ILE A 150 3.06 16.29 6.30
N PHE A 151 3.91 15.28 6.41
CA PHE A 151 3.56 14.10 7.18
C PHE A 151 3.53 14.37 8.70
N ILE A 152 4.51 15.11 9.23
CA ILE A 152 4.52 15.56 10.64
C ILE A 152 3.26 16.37 10.95
N SER A 153 2.97 17.40 10.16
CA SER A 153 1.77 18.24 10.37
C SER A 153 0.45 17.46 10.27
N LEU A 154 0.39 16.40 9.46
CA LEU A 154 -0.78 15.51 9.46
C LEU A 154 -0.91 14.73 10.77
N ILE A 155 0.19 14.21 11.32
CA ILE A 155 0.18 13.51 12.60
C ILE A 155 -0.22 14.47 13.72
N GLU A 156 0.37 15.67 13.74
CA GLU A 156 0.06 16.72 14.71
C GLU A 156 -1.41 17.10 14.67
N SER A 157 -1.96 17.39 13.49
CA SER A 157 -3.37 17.76 13.32
C SER A 157 -4.34 16.60 13.61
N THR A 158 -3.97 15.36 13.31
CA THR A 158 -4.84 14.20 13.52
C THR A 158 -4.86 13.77 15.00
N LEU A 159 -3.69 13.69 15.63
CA LEU A 159 -3.53 13.21 17.00
C LEU A 159 -3.55 14.33 18.05
N HIS A 160 -3.55 15.60 17.60
CA HIS A 160 -3.42 16.80 18.44
C HIS A 160 -2.18 16.73 19.33
N LEU A 161 -1.07 16.29 18.73
CA LEU A 161 0.25 16.22 19.35
C LEU A 161 1.15 17.30 18.76
N ASN A 162 2.19 17.66 19.47
CA ASN A 162 3.24 18.53 18.96
C ASN A 162 4.52 17.70 18.78
N GLN A 163 5.21 17.89 17.65
CA GLN A 163 6.54 17.32 17.46
C GLN A 163 7.48 17.79 18.58
N THR A 164 8.30 16.88 19.08
CA THR A 164 9.28 17.23 20.13
C THR A 164 10.51 17.91 19.54
N THR A 165 10.88 17.55 18.31
CA THR A 165 12.09 18.03 17.64
C THR A 165 11.85 18.15 16.14
N ASN A 166 12.37 19.22 15.52
CA ASN A 166 12.46 19.31 14.08
C ASN A 166 13.48 18.28 13.56
N ILE A 167 13.06 17.40 12.67
CA ILE A 167 13.88 16.30 12.17
C ILE A 167 14.23 16.49 10.71
N THR A 168 15.47 16.15 10.39
CA THR A 168 15.95 15.91 9.02
C THR A 168 16.24 14.43 8.84
N ILE A 169 16.34 14.00 7.59
CA ILE A 169 16.67 12.62 7.25
C ILE A 169 18.18 12.44 7.45
N ASN A 170 18.56 11.44 8.25
CA ASN A 170 19.94 11.07 8.52
C ASN A 170 20.32 9.81 7.75
N GLU A 171 21.62 9.52 7.63
CA GLU A 171 22.10 8.28 6.99
C GLU A 171 21.63 7.01 7.72
N GLU A 172 21.46 7.08 9.04
CA GLU A 172 20.92 5.98 9.86
C GLU A 172 19.49 5.58 9.44
N ASP A 173 18.69 6.55 8.97
CA ASP A 173 17.31 6.29 8.51
C ASP A 173 17.28 5.48 7.21
N ARG A 174 18.37 5.54 6.44
CA ARG A 174 18.51 4.78 5.20
C ARG A 174 18.81 3.30 5.47
N LEU A 175 19.32 2.99 6.66
CA LEU A 175 19.58 1.64 7.15
C LEU A 175 18.50 1.14 8.12
N GLY A 176 17.39 1.88 8.23
CA GLY A 176 16.32 1.56 9.17
C GLY A 176 15.53 0.29 8.82
N PRO A 177 14.56 -0.08 9.68
CA PRO A 177 13.83 -1.35 9.60
C PRO A 177 13.06 -1.52 8.28
N VAL A 178 12.50 -0.42 7.74
CA VAL A 178 11.91 -0.45 6.40
C VAL A 178 13.04 -0.35 5.37
N THR A 179 13.16 -1.37 4.52
CA THR A 179 14.24 -1.46 3.53
C THR A 179 14.23 -0.33 2.53
N THR A 180 15.41 0.22 2.28
CA THR A 180 15.71 1.18 1.20
C THR A 180 16.31 0.52 -0.04
N ILE A 181 16.36 -0.81 -0.05
CA ILE A 181 16.86 -1.61 -1.16
C ILE A 181 15.67 -2.24 -1.88
N PHE A 182 15.65 -2.05 -3.20
CA PHE A 182 14.66 -2.66 -4.09
C PHE A 182 14.97 -4.14 -4.30
N GLU A 183 13.99 -4.99 -3.98
CA GLU A 183 14.08 -6.43 -4.15
C GLU A 183 13.17 -6.86 -5.32
N PRO A 184 13.72 -7.11 -6.52
CA PRO A 184 12.91 -7.48 -7.68
C PRO A 184 12.17 -8.80 -7.45
N SER A 185 10.86 -8.81 -7.65
CA SER A 185 10.07 -10.03 -7.73
C SER A 185 9.99 -10.51 -9.18
N PHE A 186 10.32 -11.77 -9.44
CA PHE A 186 10.16 -12.36 -10.78
C PHE A 186 8.73 -12.86 -11.00
N ASP A 187 8.10 -12.40 -12.08
CA ASP A 187 6.77 -12.84 -12.50
C ASP A 187 6.85 -14.15 -13.29
N TYR A 188 6.79 -15.28 -12.59
CA TYR A 188 6.78 -16.62 -13.23
C TYR A 188 5.64 -16.79 -14.23
N ALA A 189 4.48 -16.18 -13.98
CA ALA A 189 3.34 -16.23 -14.90
C ALA A 189 3.67 -15.60 -16.27
N LEU A 190 4.43 -14.51 -16.27
CA LEU A 190 4.88 -13.87 -17.51
C LEU A 190 5.87 -14.78 -18.25
N LEU A 191 6.82 -15.39 -17.54
CA LEU A 191 7.76 -16.34 -18.13
C LEU A 191 7.03 -17.51 -18.80
N PHE A 192 6.08 -18.12 -18.10
CA PHE A 192 5.28 -19.22 -18.67
C PHE A 192 4.45 -18.76 -19.88
N SER A 193 3.88 -17.56 -19.85
CA SER A 193 3.16 -16.99 -20.99
C SER A 193 4.06 -16.83 -22.21
N TRP A 194 5.28 -16.30 -22.03
CA TRP A 194 6.26 -16.17 -23.11
C TRP A 194 6.70 -17.53 -23.69
N LEU A 195 6.94 -18.52 -22.83
CA LEU A 195 7.25 -19.87 -23.28
C LEU A 195 6.09 -20.49 -24.07
N PHE A 196 4.86 -20.33 -23.60
CA PHE A 196 3.67 -20.80 -24.29
C PHE A 196 3.53 -20.16 -25.67
N VAL A 197 3.61 -18.83 -25.77
CA VAL A 197 3.54 -18.12 -27.04
C VAL A 197 4.69 -18.54 -27.97
N GLY A 198 5.91 -18.66 -27.46
CA GLY A 198 7.07 -19.12 -28.22
C GLY A 198 6.90 -20.53 -28.81
N LEU A 199 6.35 -21.46 -28.02
CA LEU A 199 6.06 -22.82 -28.49
C LEU A 199 5.00 -22.85 -29.60
N PHE A 200 3.95 -22.03 -29.49
CA PHE A 200 2.94 -21.93 -30.55
C PHE A 200 3.50 -21.33 -31.83
N ILE A 201 4.29 -20.25 -31.72
CA ILE A 201 4.97 -19.65 -32.88
C ILE A 201 5.88 -20.67 -33.56
N TYR A 202 6.66 -21.42 -32.77
CA TYR A 202 7.53 -22.49 -33.28
C TYR A 202 6.72 -23.57 -34.01
N TYR A 203 5.65 -24.08 -33.40
CA TYR A 203 4.79 -25.10 -34.01
C TYR A 203 4.18 -24.65 -35.34
N TYR A 204 3.68 -23.41 -35.42
CA TYR A 204 3.11 -22.88 -36.66
C TYR A 204 4.18 -22.61 -37.72
N ALA A 205 5.37 -22.12 -37.34
CA ALA A 205 6.47 -21.91 -38.27
C ALA A 205 6.97 -23.23 -38.87
N ASP A 206 7.11 -24.28 -38.07
CA ASP A 206 7.48 -25.61 -38.53
C ASP A 206 6.44 -26.18 -39.49
N LYS A 207 5.16 -26.12 -39.11
CA LYS A 207 4.05 -26.55 -39.97
C LYS A 207 3.99 -25.75 -41.28
N TYR A 208 4.23 -24.45 -41.24
CA TYR A 208 4.26 -23.61 -42.44
C TYR A 208 5.42 -23.98 -43.37
N ASN A 209 6.63 -24.18 -42.83
CA ASN A 209 7.80 -24.64 -43.59
C ASN A 209 7.58 -26.03 -44.20
N LEU A 210 6.95 -26.95 -43.46
CA LEU A 210 6.57 -28.26 -43.97
C LEU A 210 5.59 -28.13 -45.15
N LEU A 211 4.56 -27.30 -45.01
CA LEU A 211 3.57 -27.05 -46.06
C LEU A 211 4.18 -26.39 -47.30
N SER A 212 5.10 -25.43 -47.14
CA SER A 212 5.78 -24.80 -48.27
C SER A 212 6.68 -25.77 -49.02
N ASN A 213 7.40 -26.64 -48.31
CA ASN A 213 8.26 -27.65 -48.93
C ASN A 213 7.45 -28.69 -49.73
N ILE A 214 6.29 -29.11 -49.20
CA ILE A 214 5.38 -30.00 -49.93
C ILE A 214 4.84 -29.31 -51.19
N ARG A 215 4.41 -28.04 -51.11
CA ARG A 215 3.91 -27.27 -52.26
C ARG A 215 4.96 -27.16 -53.38
N GLN A 216 6.22 -26.91 -53.02
CA GLN A 216 7.30 -26.80 -54.02
C GLN A 216 7.56 -28.12 -54.75
N ARG A 217 7.49 -29.28 -54.06
CA ARG A 217 7.66 -30.58 -54.71
C ARG A 217 6.55 -30.87 -55.73
N PHE A 218 5.30 -30.62 -55.38
CA PHE A 218 4.18 -30.82 -56.31
C PHE A 218 4.24 -29.90 -57.55
N SER A 219 4.87 -28.73 -57.46
CA SER A 219 5.03 -27.83 -58.60
C SER A 219 6.13 -28.27 -59.58
N HIS A 220 6.98 -29.23 -59.21
CA HIS A 220 8.09 -29.71 -60.04
C HIS A 220 7.77 -31.02 -60.79
N GLU A 221 6.69 -31.70 -60.42
CA GLU A 221 6.21 -32.95 -61.04
C GLU A 221 5.15 -32.73 -62.14
N ASN A 222 4.67 -31.49 -62.35
CA ASN A 222 3.82 -31.08 -63.47
C ASN A 222 4.60 -30.20 -64.45
#